data_AF-A0A7L2TF13-F1
#
_entry.id   AF-A0A7L2TF13-F1
#
_cell.length_a   1.000
_cell.length_b   1.000
_cell.length_c   1.000
_cell.angle_alpha   90.00
_cell.angle_beta   90.00
_cell.angle_gamma   90.00
#
_symmetry.space_group_name_H-M   'P 1'
#
loop_
_entity.id
_entity.type
_entity.pdbx_description
1 polymer ?
#
loop_
_entity_poly.entity_id
_entity_poly.type
_entity_poly.pdbx_seq_one_letter_code
_entity_poly.pdbx_strand_id
1 'polypeptide(L)' 'RIVSEGSTQYFALHGKTGHLVTAERIDREQLCERVQQCVLRCELIVEGEM' A
#
# COMPACT_ATOMS: atom_id res chain seq x y z
N ARG A 1 5.32 6.04 -8.49
CA ARG A 1 3.84 5.92 -8.31
C ARG A 1 3.56 4.50 -7.79
N ILE A 2 2.80 4.35 -6.71
CA ILE A 2 2.42 3.01 -6.22
C ILE A 2 1.30 2.50 -7.12
N VAL A 3 1.51 1.44 -7.88
CA VAL A 3 0.50 0.91 -8.80
C VAL A 3 0.06 -0.44 -8.25
N SER A 4 -1.10 -0.47 -7.62
CA SER A 4 -1.80 -1.71 -7.32
C SER A 4 -2.77 -1.94 -8.48
N GLU A 5 -2.49 -2.91 -9.34
CA GLU A 5 -3.30 -3.17 -10.53
C GLU A 5 -4.74 -3.50 -10.09
N GLY A 6 -5.68 -2.59 -10.37
CA GLY A 6 -7.10 -2.74 -10.08
C GLY A 6 -7.59 -2.43 -8.65
N SER A 7 -6.78 -1.83 -7.77
CA SER A 7 -7.14 -1.69 -6.34
C SER A 7 -6.84 -0.32 -5.72
N THR A 8 -7.66 0.06 -4.75
CA THR A 8 -7.50 1.23 -3.87
C THR A 8 -6.06 1.35 -3.36
N GLN A 9 -5.48 2.55 -3.46
CA GLN A 9 -4.12 2.82 -2.99
C GLN A 9 -4.11 3.02 -1.47
N TYR A 10 -3.96 1.92 -0.72
CA TYR A 10 -3.87 1.98 0.75
C TYR A 10 -2.57 2.61 1.27
N PHE A 11 -1.52 2.60 0.45
CA PHE A 11 -0.20 3.09 0.83
C PHE A 11 0.28 4.19 -0.12
N ALA A 12 1.07 5.11 0.42
CA ALA A 12 1.80 6.17 -0.28
C ALA A 12 3.28 6.15 0.14
N LEU A 13 4.17 6.57 -0.75
CA LEU A 13 5.59 6.72 -0.45
C LEU A 13 5.86 8.18 -0.03
N HIS A 14 6.46 8.37 1.13
CA HIS A 14 6.91 9.67 1.57
C HIS A 14 8.19 10.07 0.82
N GLY A 15 8.07 10.93 -0.18
CA GLY A 15 9.15 11.23 -1.14
C GLY A 15 10.45 11.77 -0.54
N LYS A 16 10.42 12.35 0.66
CA LYS A 16 11.65 12.87 1.32
C LYS A 16 12.39 11.83 2.16
N THR A 17 11.69 10.82 2.69
CA THR A 17 12.27 9.84 3.63
C THR A 17 12.31 8.43 3.06
N GLY A 18 11.57 8.17 1.97
CA GLY A 18 11.39 6.84 1.42
C GLY A 18 10.50 5.94 2.30
N HIS A 19 9.83 6.48 3.31
CA HIS A 19 8.97 5.69 4.18
C HIS A 19 7.63 5.41 3.50
N LEU A 20 7.17 4.16 3.59
CA LEU A 20 5.81 3.82 3.20
C LEU A 20 4.84 4.25 4.31
N VAL A 21 3.84 5.02 3.95
CA VAL A 21 2.80 5.51 4.87
C VAL A 21 1.43 5.06 4.38
N THR A 22 0.49 4.86 5.30
CA THR A 22 -0.90 4.58 4.94
C THR A 22 -1.56 5.85 4.40
N ALA A 23 -2.10 5.78 3.18
CA ALA A 23 -2.78 6.88 2.51
C ALA A 23 -4.30 6.88 2.76
N GLU A 24 -4.88 5.69 2.95
CA GLU A 24 -6.30 5.50 3.21
C GLU A 24 -6.53 4.53 4.38
N ARG A 25 -7.78 4.51 4.87
CA ARG A 25 -8.19 3.59 5.93
C ARG A 25 -8.15 2.15 5.41
N ILE A 26 -7.38 1.31 6.10
CA ILE A 26 -7.33 -0.13 5.87
C ILE A 26 -8.31 -0.79 6.82
N ASP A 27 -9.41 -1.31 6.28
CA ASP A 27 -10.38 -2.09 7.04
C ASP A 27 -10.07 -3.58 6.87
N ARG A 28 -9.60 -4.21 7.95
CA ARG A 28 -9.15 -5.61 7.94
C ARG A 28 -10.29 -6.56 7.63
N GLU A 29 -11.47 -6.29 8.18
CA GLU A 29 -12.66 -7.09 8.02
C GLU A 29 -13.22 -7.00 6.59
N GLN A 30 -13.09 -5.85 5.92
CA GLN A 30 -13.45 -5.71 4.50
C GLN A 30 -12.46 -6.42 3.56
N LEU A 31 -11.16 -6.45 3.92
CA LEU A 31 -10.11 -6.99 3.05
C LEU A 31 -9.87 -8.48 3.20
N CYS A 32 -9.92 -8.98 4.44
CA CYS A 32 -9.53 -10.33 4.80
C CYS A 32 -10.58 -11.05 5.65
N GLU A 33 -11.74 -10.43 5.88
CA GLU A 33 -12.84 -10.98 6.65
C GLU A 33 -12.41 -11.46 8.05
N ARG A 34 -12.31 -12.78 8.24
CA ARG A 34 -12.00 -13.43 9.52
C ARG A 34 -10.67 -14.18 9.52
N VAL A 35 -9.84 -13.99 8.51
CA VAL A 35 -8.54 -14.64 8.44
C VAL A 35 -7.64 -14.16 9.60
N GLN A 36 -6.99 -15.10 10.28
CA GLN A 36 -6.13 -14.79 11.43
C GLN A 36 -4.90 -13.96 11.04
N GLN A 37 -4.30 -14.25 9.89
CA GLN A 37 -3.17 -13.50 9.35
C GLN A 37 -3.54 -12.91 7.98
N CYS A 38 -3.70 -11.58 7.94
CA CYS A 38 -4.02 -10.82 6.74
C CYS A 38 -2.74 -10.14 6.23
N VAL A 39 -2.32 -10.43 5.00
CA VAL A 39 -1.13 -9.84 4.38
C VAL A 39 -1.56 -9.12 3.11
N LEU A 40 -1.31 -7.81 3.06
CA LEU A 40 -1.49 -7.01 1.87
C LEU A 40 -0.18 -6.96 1.09
N ARG A 41 -0.23 -7.39 -0.17
CA ARG A 41 0.91 -7.29 -1.09
C ARG A 41 0.77 -5.99 -1.86
N CYS A 42 1.86 -5.24 -1.96
CA CYS A 42 1.88 -3.97 -2.66
C CYS A 42 3.14 -3.88 -3.49
N GLU A 43 3.02 -3.34 -4.69
CA GLU A 43 4.14 -3.09 -5.58
C GLU A 43 4.42 -1.59 -5.67
N LEU A 44 5.70 -1.25 -5.55
CA LEU A 44 6.18 0.12 -5.52
C LEU A 44 7.08 0.32 -6.74
N ILE A 45 6.65 1.19 -7.66
CA ILE A 45 7.49 1.63 -8.77
C ILE A 45 8.02 3.03 -8.42
N VAL A 46 9.33 3.08 -8.18
CA VAL A 46 10.09 4.32 -7.98
C VAL A 46 10.80 4.61 -9.29
N GLU A 47 10.33 5.62 -10.02
CA GLU A 47 11.07 6.17 -11.16
C GLU A 47 12.15 7.09 -10.58
N GLY A 48 13.41 6.87 -10.95
CA GLY A 48 14.55 7.63 -10.41
C GLY A 48 15.37 8.28 -11.51
N GLU A 49 15.87 9.50 -11.23
CA GLU A 49 17.32 9.67 -11.05
C GLU A 49 17.49 9.97 -9.56
N MET A 50 18.21 9.10 -8.84
CA MET A 50 18.42 9.21 -7.39
C MET A 50 19.53 10.20 -7.07
#